data_AF-A0A7W1YZ73-F1
#
_entry.id   AF-A0A7W1YZ73-F1
#
_cell.length_a   1.000
_cell.length_b   1.000
_cell.length_c   1.000
_cell.angle_alpha   90.00
_cell.angle_beta   90.00
_cell.angle_gamma   90.00
#
_symmetry.space_group_name_H-M   'P 1'
#
loop_
_entity.id
_entity.type
_entity.pdbx_description
1 polymer ?
#
loop_
_entity_poly.entity_id
_entity_poly.type
_entity_poly.pdbx_seq_one_letter_code
_entity_poly.pdbx_strand_id
1 'polypeptide(L)'
;MVWTSARENRIDHELLWLVVSVGSAIGAGIWLRLGLPWPHCTFLALTGHPCVTCGATRAAIKFAQGHFIAAWLLNPLVSLAYCAIALFDLYAIFALVLGAPRLRLRSPSLAEKKVLRVTVLVLLASNWAYLLWTT
;
A
#
# COMPACT_ATOMS: atom_id res chain seq x y z
N MET A 1 -24.12 29.99 25.87
CA MET A 1 -23.70 28.63 25.45
C MET A 1 -23.16 28.72 24.04
N VAL A 2 -21.87 29.04 23.88
CA VAL A 2 -21.18 29.04 22.58
C VAL A 2 -19.88 28.29 22.80
N TRP A 3 -19.93 26.98 22.61
CA TRP A 3 -18.75 26.13 22.48
C TRP A 3 -18.30 26.20 21.02
N THR A 4 -17.62 27.28 20.64
CA THR A 4 -16.73 27.21 19.48
C THR A 4 -15.48 26.48 19.94
N SER A 5 -15.50 25.15 19.88
CA SER A 5 -14.27 24.39 19.99
C SER A 5 -13.37 24.87 18.85
N ALA A 6 -12.24 25.46 19.23
CA ALA A 6 -11.14 25.66 18.32
C ALA A 6 -10.93 24.34 17.58
N ARG A 7 -11.21 24.35 16.28
CA ARG A 7 -10.94 23.26 15.35
C ARG A 7 -9.41 23.16 15.31
N GLU A 8 -8.85 22.49 16.32
CA GLU A 8 -7.43 22.19 16.36
C GLU A 8 -7.15 21.47 15.04
N ASN A 9 -6.30 22.08 14.23
CA ASN A 9 -5.90 21.67 12.89
C ASN A 9 -5.09 20.35 12.94
N ARG A 10 -5.60 19.35 13.67
CA ARG A 10 -5.13 17.97 13.65
C ARG A 10 -5.67 17.39 12.36
N ILE A 11 -4.81 17.32 11.35
CA ILE A 11 -5.06 16.54 10.15
C ILE A 11 -5.54 15.15 10.58
N ASP A 12 -6.75 14.77 10.20
CA ASP A 12 -7.30 13.43 10.44
C ASP A 12 -6.51 12.47 9.53
N HIS A 13 -5.51 11.80 10.09
CA HIS A 13 -4.59 10.97 9.32
C HIS A 13 -5.36 9.80 8.66
N GLU A 14 -6.37 9.27 9.34
CA GLU A 14 -7.24 8.23 8.81
C GLU A 14 -8.00 8.72 7.55
N LEU A 15 -8.55 9.93 7.60
CA LEU A 15 -9.25 10.52 6.46
C LEU A 15 -8.30 10.86 5.32
N LEU A 16 -7.13 11.45 5.63
CA LEU A 16 -6.13 11.80 4.62
C LEU A 16 -5.67 10.56 3.86
N TRP A 17 -5.28 9.50 4.59
CA TRP A 17 -4.80 8.27 3.97
C TRP A 17 -5.91 7.56 3.18
N LEU A 18 -7.14 7.53 3.70
CA LEU A 18 -8.29 6.96 3.00
C LEU A 18 -8.59 7.72 1.69
N VAL A 19 -8.58 9.06 1.71
CA VAL A 19 -8.81 9.85 0.50
C VAL A 19 -7.70 9.63 -0.53
N VAL A 20 -6.45 9.56 -0.08
CA VAL A 20 -5.30 9.32 -0.96
C VAL A 20 -5.35 7.91 -1.56
N SER A 21 -5.63 6.86 -0.76
CA SER A 21 -5.70 5.47 -1.22
C SER A 21 -6.86 5.27 -2.19
N VAL A 22 -8.07 5.65 -1.79
CA VAL A 22 -9.28 5.51 -2.60
C VAL A 22 -9.20 6.37 -3.86
N GLY A 23 -8.73 7.62 -3.74
CA GLY A 23 -8.53 8.51 -4.89
C GLY A 23 -7.54 7.93 -5.90
N SER A 24 -6.42 7.37 -5.41
CA SER A 24 -5.43 6.71 -6.27
C SER A 24 -5.99 5.46 -6.95
N ALA A 25 -6.77 4.65 -6.22
CA ALA A 25 -7.40 3.44 -6.77
C ALA A 25 -8.43 3.78 -7.86
N ILE A 26 -9.26 4.82 -7.63
CA ILE A 26 -10.22 5.31 -8.63
C ILE A 26 -9.49 5.83 -9.86
N GLY A 27 -8.46 6.66 -9.67
CA GLY A 27 -7.64 7.20 -10.76
C GLY A 27 -7.00 6.09 -11.59
N ALA A 28 -6.40 5.08 -10.95
CA ALA A 28 -5.84 3.92 -11.62
C ALA A 28 -6.90 3.09 -12.37
N GLY A 29 -8.10 2.92 -11.79
CA GLY A 29 -9.23 2.25 -12.42
C GLY A 29 -9.74 2.97 -13.66
N ILE A 30 -9.83 4.30 -13.61
CA ILE A 30 -10.19 5.14 -14.78
C ILE A 30 -9.11 5.00 -15.86
N TRP A 31 -7.83 5.10 -15.47
CA TRP A 31 -6.71 4.94 -16.40
C TRP A 31 -6.75 3.60 -17.16
N LEU A 32 -7.05 2.51 -16.44
CA LEU A 32 -7.22 1.17 -17.02
C LEU A 32 -8.42 1.11 -17.98
N ARG A 33 -9.55 1.70 -17.61
CA ARG A 33 -10.75 1.71 -18.46
C ARG A 33 -10.56 2.52 -19.74
N LEU A 34 -9.73 3.57 -19.68
CA LEU A 34 -9.36 4.36 -20.85
C LEU A 34 -8.33 3.68 -21.76
N GLY A 35 -7.83 2.49 -21.38
CA GLY A 35 -6.86 1.73 -22.18
C GLY A 35 -5.50 2.42 -22.31
N LEU A 36 -5.18 3.34 -21.40
CA LEU A 36 -3.93 4.10 -21.45
C LEU A 36 -2.73 3.17 -21.19
N PRO A 37 -1.61 3.35 -21.90
CA PRO A 37 -0.44 2.50 -21.76
C PRO A 37 0.14 2.63 -20.36
N TRP A 38 0.48 1.49 -19.75
CA TRP A 38 1.22 1.48 -18.50
C TRP A 38 2.71 1.55 -18.78
N PRO A 39 3.46 2.36 -18.03
CA PRO A 39 4.91 2.41 -18.17
C PRO A 39 5.49 1.02 -17.92
N HIS A 40 6.25 0.53 -18.89
CA HIS A 40 7.10 -0.64 -18.69
C HIS A 40 8.19 -0.31 -17.68
N CYS A 41 8.63 -1.31 -16.91
CA CYS A 41 9.70 -1.09 -15.94
C CYS A 41 11.02 -0.79 -16.68
N THR A 42 11.42 0.49 -16.69
CA THR A 42 12.67 0.94 -17.34
C THR A 42 13.88 0.24 -16.76
N PHE A 43 13.87 -0.08 -15.46
CA PHE A 43 14.96 -0.83 -14.82
C PHE A 43 15.11 -2.23 -15.44
N LEU A 44 14.00 -2.96 -15.61
CA LEU A 44 14.03 -4.27 -16.25
C LEU A 44 14.46 -4.15 -17.72
N ALA A 45 13.97 -3.14 -18.43
CA ALA A 45 14.32 -2.91 -19.83
C ALA A 45 15.81 -2.58 -20.03
N LEU A 46 16.45 -1.90 -19.06
CA LEU A 46 17.86 -1.50 -19.14
C LEU A 46 18.80 -2.58 -18.59
N THR A 47 18.44 -3.23 -17.49
CA THR A 47 19.34 -4.14 -16.77
C THR A 47 19.11 -5.61 -17.07
N GLY A 48 17.94 -5.96 -17.64
CA GLY A 48 17.50 -7.35 -17.79
C GLY A 48 17.08 -8.02 -16.47
N HIS A 49 17.18 -7.33 -15.33
CA HIS A 49 16.85 -7.88 -14.02
C HIS A 49 15.59 -7.22 -13.43
N PRO A 50 14.69 -7.99 -12.77
CA PRO A 50 13.55 -7.40 -12.07
C PRO A 50 14.01 -6.56 -10.87
N CYS A 51 13.42 -5.37 -10.71
CA CYS A 51 13.50 -4.62 -9.46
C CYS A 51 12.54 -5.18 -8.40
N VAL A 52 12.67 -4.73 -7.15
CA VAL A 52 11.81 -5.15 -6.01
C VAL A 52 10.30 -4.93 -6.24
N THR A 53 9.93 -4.00 -7.12
CA THR A 53 8.54 -3.67 -7.47
C THR A 53 8.15 -4.15 -8.87
N CYS A 54 8.97 -4.97 -9.53
CA CYS A 54 8.64 -5.50 -10.84
C CYS A 54 7.32 -6.29 -10.75
N GLY A 55 6.43 -6.07 -11.72
CA GLY A 55 5.10 -6.70 -11.72
C GLY A 55 4.04 -6.03 -10.83
N ALA A 56 4.35 -4.94 -10.12
CA ALA A 56 3.41 -4.26 -9.22
C ALA A 56 2.07 -3.91 -9.89
N THR A 57 2.09 -3.31 -11.09
CA THR A 57 0.88 -2.96 -11.83
C THR A 57 0.02 -4.18 -12.17
N ARG A 58 0.64 -5.28 -12.61
CA ARG A 58 -0.08 -6.53 -12.92
C ARG A 58 -0.67 -7.14 -11.65
N ALA A 59 0.08 -7.12 -10.55
CA ALA A 59 -0.39 -7.58 -9.26
C ALA A 59 -1.59 -6.74 -8.79
N ALA A 60 -1.54 -5.42 -8.94
CA ALA A 60 -2.64 -4.50 -8.61
C ALA A 60 -3.91 -4.82 -9.40
N ILE A 61 -3.79 -5.05 -10.72
CA ILE A 61 -4.92 -5.41 -11.57
C ILE A 61 -5.53 -6.74 -11.12
N LYS A 62 -4.71 -7.77 -10.85
CA LYS A 62 -5.18 -9.07 -10.36
C LYS A 62 -5.82 -8.97 -8.98
N PHE A 63 -5.25 -8.16 -8.10
CA PHE A 63 -5.81 -7.90 -6.77
C PHE A 63 -7.19 -7.24 -6.88
N ALA A 64 -7.34 -6.21 -7.72
CA ALA A 64 -8.60 -5.52 -7.96
C ALA A 64 -9.67 -6.43 -8.62
N GLN A 65 -9.24 -7.42 -9.41
CA GLN A 65 -10.12 -8.45 -9.97
C GLN A 65 -10.51 -9.54 -8.95
N GLY A 66 -10.00 -9.49 -7.71
CA GLY A 66 -10.23 -10.53 -6.70
C GLY A 66 -9.36 -11.79 -6.88
N HIS A 67 -8.41 -11.77 -7.80
CA HIS A 67 -7.46 -12.87 -8.03
C HIS A 67 -6.23 -12.73 -7.12
N PHE A 68 -6.44 -12.85 -5.81
CA PHE A 68 -5.40 -12.61 -4.79
C PHE A 68 -4.18 -13.53 -4.93
N ILE A 69 -4.38 -14.82 -5.24
CA ILE A 69 -3.28 -15.76 -5.45
C ILE A 69 -2.44 -15.39 -6.67
N ALA A 70 -3.09 -14.97 -7.77
CA ALA A 70 -2.38 -14.53 -8.96
C ALA A 70 -1.61 -13.23 -8.69
N ALA A 71 -2.16 -12.31 -7.89
CA ALA A 71 -1.44 -11.11 -7.46
C ALA A 71 -0.21 -11.46 -6.62
N TRP A 72 -0.36 -12.39 -5.68
CA TRP A 72 0.73 -12.85 -4.81
C TRP A 72 1.89 -13.44 -5.62
N LEU A 73 1.59 -14.31 -6.59
CA LEU A 73 2.60 -14.91 -7.45
C LEU A 73 3.33 -13.89 -8.34
N LEU A 74 2.70 -12.75 -8.64
CA LEU A 74 3.34 -11.69 -9.43
C LEU A 74 4.32 -10.87 -8.60
N ASN A 75 3.95 -10.50 -7.38
CA ASN A 75 4.80 -9.77 -6.45
C ASN A 75 4.24 -9.90 -5.01
N PRO A 76 4.82 -10.76 -4.16
CA PRO A 76 4.32 -10.99 -2.80
C PRO A 76 4.35 -9.72 -1.94
N LEU A 77 5.41 -8.92 -2.04
CA LEU A 77 5.56 -7.70 -1.25
C LEU A 77 4.50 -6.66 -1.61
N VAL A 78 4.23 -6.45 -2.90
CA VAL A 78 3.19 -5.52 -3.36
C VAL A 78 1.81 -6.03 -2.96
N SER A 79 1.57 -7.34 -3.03
CA SER A 79 0.31 -7.93 -2.60
C SER A 79 0.06 -7.75 -1.10
N LEU A 80 1.10 -7.94 -0.27
CA LEU A 80 1.04 -7.63 1.17
C LEU A 80 0.74 -6.16 1.42
N ALA A 81 1.36 -5.25 0.66
CA ALA A 81 1.10 -3.82 0.77
C ALA A 81 -0.37 -3.48 0.43
N TYR A 82 -0.93 -4.07 -0.64
CA TYR A 82 -2.34 -3.87 -0.98
C TYR A 82 -3.29 -4.44 0.07
N CYS A 83 -3.00 -5.61 0.64
CA CYS A 83 -3.75 -6.13 1.78
C CYS A 83 -3.71 -5.17 2.97
N ALA A 84 -2.53 -4.64 3.31
CA ALA A 84 -2.38 -3.71 4.43
C ALA A 84 -3.15 -2.40 4.21
N ILE A 85 -3.11 -1.85 2.99
CA ILE A 85 -3.88 -0.66 2.61
C ILE A 85 -5.38 -0.96 2.70
N ALA A 86 -5.86 -2.06 2.14
CA ALA A 86 -7.28 -2.42 2.19
C ALA A 86 -7.79 -2.59 3.62
N LEU A 87 -7.02 -3.27 4.49
CA LEU A 87 -7.36 -3.41 5.91
C LEU A 87 -7.34 -2.07 6.64
N PHE A 88 -6.37 -1.20 6.34
CA PHE A 88 -6.31 0.14 6.90
C PHE A 88 -7.51 1.01 6.45
N ASP A 89 -7.90 0.94 5.17
CA ASP A 89 -9.06 1.66 4.65
C ASP A 89 -10.35 1.20 5.32
N LEU A 90 -10.54 -0.12 5.50
CA LEU A 90 -11.67 -0.67 6.25
C LEU A 90 -11.68 -0.17 7.70
N TYR A 91 -10.51 -0.17 8.35
CA TYR A 91 -10.36 0.40 9.70
C TYR A 91 -10.70 1.89 9.73
N ALA A 92 -10.19 2.68 8.79
CA ALA A 92 -10.43 4.12 8.72
C ALA A 92 -11.91 4.43 8.51
N ILE A 93 -12.58 3.71 7.61
CA ILE A 93 -14.04 3.81 7.41
C ILE A 93 -14.78 3.49 8.71
N PHE A 94 -14.43 2.38 9.37
CA PHE A 94 -15.07 1.98 10.64
C PHE A 94 -14.84 3.03 11.74
N ALA A 95 -13.63 3.55 11.89
CA ALA A 95 -13.30 4.57 12.87
C ALA A 95 -14.02 5.90 12.61
N LEU A 96 -14.14 6.32 11.35
CA LEU A 96 -14.81 7.55 10.94
C LEU A 96 -16.33 7.45 11.03
N VAL A 97 -16.93 6.32 10.63
CA VAL A 97 -18.38 6.13 10.58
C VAL A 97 -18.96 5.77 11.94
N LEU A 98 -18.29 4.90 12.70
CA LEU A 98 -18.79 4.38 13.98
C LEU A 98 -18.17 5.08 15.20
N GLY A 99 -17.32 6.08 14.99
CA GLY A 99 -16.66 6.81 16.08
C GLY A 99 -15.74 5.91 16.93
N ALA A 100 -15.19 4.84 16.34
CA ALA A 100 -14.34 3.89 17.05
C ALA A 100 -13.05 4.55 17.57
N PRO A 101 -12.43 4.02 18.64
CA PRO A 101 -11.21 4.60 19.19
C PRO A 101 -10.09 4.64 18.16
N ARG A 102 -9.50 5.83 17.99
CA ARG A 102 -8.40 6.08 17.05
C ARG A 102 -7.13 5.40 17.54
N LEU A 103 -6.47 4.65 16.64
CA LEU A 103 -5.22 3.98 16.90
C LEU A 103 -4.12 5.03 17.04
N ARG A 104 -3.79 5.38 18.28
CA ARG A 104 -2.61 6.18 18.58
C ARG A 104 -1.40 5.24 18.68
N LEU A 105 -0.67 5.13 17.57
CA LEU A 105 0.60 4.41 17.56
C LEU A 105 1.57 5.09 18.54
N ARG A 106 2.04 4.33 19.52
CA ARG A 106 3.13 4.76 20.40
C ARG A 106 4.39 4.93 19.56
N SER A 107 5.21 5.94 19.88
CA SER A 107 6.54 6.06 19.31
C SER A 107 7.38 4.82 19.67
N PRO A 108 7.85 4.03 18.69
CA PRO A 108 8.64 2.85 18.98
C PRO A 108 9.98 3.23 19.64
N SER A 109 10.44 2.38 20.54
CA SER A 109 11.77 2.42 21.14
C SER A 109 12.88 2.22 20.09
N LEU A 110 14.13 2.54 20.45
CA LEU A 110 15.28 2.33 19.57
C LEU A 110 15.46 0.86 19.16
N ALA A 111 15.18 -0.08 20.07
CA ALA A 111 15.23 -1.51 19.79
C ALA A 111 14.14 -1.92 18.78
N GLU A 112 12.90 -1.48 18.98
CA GLU A 112 11.79 -1.76 18.06
C GLU A 112 12.05 -1.16 16.66
N LYS A 113 12.59 0.06 16.59
CA LYS A 113 13.00 0.67 15.31
C LYS A 113 14.07 -0.16 14.59
N LYS A 114 15.04 -0.72 15.33
CA LYS A 114 16.09 -1.58 14.76
C LYS A 114 15.49 -2.89 14.23
N VAL A 115 14.64 -3.54 15.02
CA VAL A 115 13.94 -4.77 14.59
C VAL A 115 13.11 -4.49 13.35
N LEU A 116 12.28 -3.45 13.35
CA LEU A 116 11.45 -3.07 12.20
C LEU A 116 12.30 -2.85 10.94
N ARG A 117 13.43 -2.14 11.07
CA ARG A 117 14.34 -1.90 9.94
C ARG A 117 14.91 -3.21 9.39
N VAL A 118 15.38 -4.10 10.26
CA VAL A 118 15.92 -5.41 9.85
C VAL A 118 14.81 -6.24 9.18
N THR A 119 13.62 -6.28 9.76
CA THR A 119 12.47 -6.99 9.17
C THR A 119 12.14 -6.46 7.78
N VAL A 120 12.09 -5.14 7.58
CA VAL A 120 11.85 -4.53 6.26
C VAL A 120 12.95 -4.92 5.27
N LEU A 121 14.22 -4.85 5.67
CA LEU A 121 15.34 -5.23 4.80
C LEU A 121 15.29 -6.70 4.39
N VAL A 122 15.00 -7.59 5.34
CA VAL A 122 14.85 -9.02 5.08
C VAL A 122 13.67 -9.27 4.12
N LEU A 123 12.51 -8.66 4.36
CA LEU A 123 11.35 -8.79 3.47
C LEU A 123 11.65 -8.31 2.05
N LEU A 124 12.34 -7.17 1.90
CA LEU A 124 12.76 -6.65 0.61
C LEU A 124 13.71 -7.63 -0.10
N ALA A 125 14.71 -8.14 0.62
CA ALA A 125 15.68 -9.08 0.08
C ALA A 125 15.02 -10.42 -0.33
N SER A 126 14.16 -10.97 0.52
CA SER A 126 13.42 -12.21 0.23
C SER A 126 12.48 -12.06 -0.95
N ASN A 127 11.74 -10.94 -1.05
CA ASN A 127 10.90 -10.66 -2.20
C ASN A 127 11.72 -10.50 -3.48
N TRP A 128 12.86 -9.83 -3.40
CA TRP A 128 13.72 -9.68 -4.57
C TRP A 128 14.30 -11.02 -5.04
N ALA A 129 14.76 -11.86 -4.13
CA ALA A 129 15.21 -13.21 -4.43
C ALA A 129 14.10 -14.05 -5.09
N TYR A 130 12.86 -13.94 -4.60
CA TYR A 130 11.70 -14.58 -5.22
C TYR A 130 11.48 -14.09 -6.66
N LEU A 131 11.53 -12.78 -6.90
CA LEU A 131 11.35 -12.22 -8.24
C LEU A 131 12.47 -12.65 -9.19
N LEU A 132 13.72 -12.65 -8.73
CA LEU A 132 14.87 -13.12 -9.51
C LEU A 132 14.77 -14.61 -9.88
N TRP A 133 14.15 -15.42 -9.02
CA TRP A 133 13.98 -16.85 -9.27
C TRP A 133 12.82 -17.16 -10.21
N THR A 134 11.79 -16.30 -10.25
CA THR A 134 10.56 -16.54 -11.00
C THR A 134 10.52 -15.87 -12.38
N THR A 135 11.44 -14.96 -12.68
CA THR A 135 11.66 -14.37 -14.01
C THR A 135 12.66 -15.16 -14.83
#